data_AF-A0A1E3GS49-F1
#
_entry.id   AF-A0A1E3GS49-F1
#
_cell.length_a   1.000
_cell.length_b   1.000
_cell.length_c   1.000
_cell.angle_alpha   90.00
_cell.angle_beta   90.00
_cell.angle_gamma   90.00
#
_symmetry.space_group_name_H-M   'P 1'
#
loop_
_entity.id
_entity.type
_entity.pdbx_description
1 polymer ?
#
loop_
_entity_poly.entity_id
_entity_poly.type
_entity_poly.pdbx_seq_one_letter_code
_entity_poly.pdbx_strand_id
1 'polypeptide(L)' 'MVVNTVGHLAEAAFHHPDLTVSYAFVIVKLTNHAAKGITDKDFELASKIEEVIMWQPGLIEGGALVGTPDDARFKYIKYD' A
#
# COMPACT_ATOMS: atom_id res chain seq x y z
N MET A 1 -1.53 8.74 5.78
CA MET A 1 -0.74 7.71 6.49
C MET A 1 -1.01 6.37 5.84
N VAL A 2 0.01 5.57 5.50
CA VAL A 2 -0.12 4.26 4.82
C VAL A 2 -1.19 3.38 5.48
N VAL A 3 -1.19 3.28 6.82
CA VAL A 3 -2.15 2.48 7.58
C VAL A 3 -3.61 2.84 7.28
N ASN A 4 -3.94 4.15 7.25
CA ASN A 4 -5.31 4.58 6.98
C ASN A 4 -5.70 4.34 5.52
N THR A 5 -4.76 4.49 4.59
CA THR A 5 -4.99 4.19 3.18
C THR A 5 -5.29 2.70 2.99
N VAL A 6 -4.47 1.82 3.57
CA VAL A 6 -4.70 0.37 3.53
C VAL A 6 -6.03 -0.01 4.19
N GLY A 7 -6.34 0.57 5.35
CA GLY A 7 -7.62 0.37 6.03
C GLY A 7 -8.81 0.81 5.18
N HIS A 8 -8.73 1.97 4.53
CA HIS A 8 -9.79 2.43 3.63
C HIS A 8 -10.00 1.50 2.43
N LEU A 9 -8.92 1.04 1.80
CA LEU A 9 -9.00 0.08 0.69
C LEU A 9 -9.58 -1.27 1.13
N ALA A 10 -9.21 -1.74 2.33
CA ALA A 10 -9.72 -2.97 2.92
C ALA A 10 -11.24 -2.89 3.18
N GLU A 11 -11.72 -1.77 3.73
CA GLU A 11 -13.15 -1.52 3.95
C GLU A 11 -13.92 -1.46 2.62
N ALA A 12 -13.38 -0.78 1.61
CA ALA A 12 -13.98 -0.71 0.28
C ALA A 12 -14.07 -2.10 -0.40
N ALA A 13 -13.08 -2.97 -0.17
CA ALA A 13 -13.06 -4.34 -0.67
C ALA A 13 -13.85 -5.33 0.19
N PHE A 14 -14.25 -4.93 1.41
CA PHE A 14 -14.77 -5.82 2.45
C PHE A 14 -13.90 -7.07 2.65
N HIS A 15 -12.58 -6.86 2.71
CA HIS A 15 -11.56 -7.90 2.87
C HIS A 15 -10.40 -7.31 3.69
N HIS A 16 -10.19 -7.79 4.91
CA HIS A 16 -9.37 -7.09 5.89
C HIS A 16 -8.01 -7.78 6.08
N PRO A 17 -6.88 -7.05 6.00
CA PRO A 17 -5.57 -7.57 6.36
C PRO A 17 -5.33 -7.51 7.88
N ASP A 18 -4.38 -8.31 8.34
CA ASP A 18 -3.70 -8.05 9.62
C ASP A 18 -2.59 -7.02 9.41
N LEU A 19 -2.60 -5.94 10.19
CA LEU A 19 -1.58 -4.88 10.14
C LEU A 19 -0.69 -4.91 11.38
N THR A 20 0.62 -4.96 11.17
CA THR A 20 1.62 -4.66 12.22
C THR A 20 2.26 -3.31 11.91
N VAL A 21 2.04 -2.33 12.78
CA VAL A 21 2.58 -0.98 12.64
C VAL A 21 3.77 -0.81 13.56
N SER A 22 4.93 -0.47 13.01
CA SER A 22 6.17 -0.22 13.73
C SER A 22 6.72 1.14 13.34
N TYR A 23 7.71 1.63 14.08
CA TYR A 23 8.25 2.98 13.89
C TYR A 23 8.55 3.33 12.41
N ALA A 24 9.23 2.44 11.68
CA ALA A 24 9.70 2.71 10.33
C ALA A 24 8.99 1.89 9.23
N PHE A 25 8.02 1.03 9.57
CA PHE A 25 7.39 0.14 8.60
C PHE A 25 5.99 -0.31 9.02
N VAL A 26 5.22 -0.74 8.03
CA VAL A 26 3.94 -1.43 8.21
C VAL A 26 4.04 -2.78 7.52
N ILE A 27 3.73 -3.86 8.23
CA ILE A 27 3.58 -5.18 7.64
C ILE A 27 2.09 -5.40 7.38
N VAL A 28 1.76 -5.70 6.13
CA VAL A 28 0.40 -6.07 5.69
C VAL A 28 0.37 -7.57 5.44
N LYS A 29 -0.49 -8.30 6.14
CA LYS A 29 -0.71 -9.74 5.92
C LYS A 29 -2.13 -9.96 5.42
N LEU A 30 -2.25 -10.65 4.28
CA LEU A 30 -3.53 -10.96 3.66
C LEU A 30 -3.77 -12.47 3.71
N THR A 31 -4.97 -12.84 4.14
CA THR A 31 -5.48 -14.21 4.11
C THR A 31 -7.00 -14.18 4.12
N ASN A 32 -7.63 -15.10 3.41
CA ASN A 32 -9.07 -15.25 3.47
C ASN A 32 -9.46 -16.20 4.59
N HIS A 33 -9.91 -15.63 5.71
CA HIS A 33 -10.34 -16.38 6.90
C HIS A 33 -11.47 -17.38 6.60
N ALA A 34 -12.40 -17.04 5.71
CA ALA A 34 -13.52 -17.91 5.36
C ALA A 34 -13.05 -19.14 4.56
N ALA A 35 -12.09 -18.94 3.66
CA ALA A 35 -11.49 -20.00 2.86
C ALA A 35 -10.37 -20.75 3.62
N LYS A 36 -9.90 -20.23 4.76
CA LYS A 36 -8.74 -20.72 5.52
C LYS A 36 -7.49 -20.82 4.63
N GLY A 37 -7.29 -19.85 3.75
CA GLY A 37 -6.20 -19.87 2.78
C GLY A 37 -6.16 -18.60 1.94
N ILE A 38 -5.25 -18.58 0.96
CA ILE A 38 -5.12 -17.47 0.01
C ILE A 38 -6.10 -17.66 -1.14
N THR A 39 -6.72 -16.56 -1.56
CA THR A 39 -7.70 -16.49 -2.65
C THR A 39 -7.41 -15.28 -3.54
N ASP A 40 -8.11 -15.17 -4.66
CA ASP A 40 -7.98 -14.03 -5.57
C ASP A 40 -8.27 -12.69 -4.89
N LYS A 41 -9.12 -12.66 -3.85
CA LYS A 41 -9.37 -11.45 -3.04
C LYS A 41 -8.11 -10.90 -2.39
N ASP A 42 -7.22 -11.78 -1.93
CA ASP A 42 -5.96 -11.39 -1.31
C ASP A 42 -5.04 -10.76 -2.35
N PHE A 43 -4.98 -11.34 -3.55
CA PHE A 43 -4.17 -10.81 -4.64
C PHE A 43 -4.72 -9.49 -5.16
N GLU A 44 -6.03 -9.37 -5.37
CA GLU A 44 -6.66 -8.13 -5.83
C GLU A 44 -6.44 -6.98 -4.85
N LEU A 45 -6.63 -7.22 -3.54
CA LEU A 45 -6.38 -6.19 -2.53
C LEU A 45 -4.90 -5.84 -2.43
N ALA A 46 -3.99 -6.83 -2.49
CA ALA A 46 -2.56 -6.59 -2.51
C ALA A 46 -2.16 -5.70 -3.70
N SER A 47 -2.61 -6.03 -4.91
CA SER A 47 -2.34 -5.24 -6.11
C SER A 47 -2.86 -3.81 -5.99
N LYS A 48 -4.05 -3.61 -5.41
CA LYS A 48 -4.59 -2.26 -5.23
C LYS A 48 -3.81 -1.45 -4.19
N ILE A 49 -3.33 -2.08 -3.12
CA ILE A 49 -2.45 -1.45 -2.14
C ILE A 49 -1.16 -1.00 -2.82
N GLU A 50 -0.51 -1.89 -3.57
CA GLU A 50 0.73 -1.57 -4.29
C GLU A 50 0.52 -0.41 -5.28
N GLU A 51 -0.53 -0.44 -6.09
CA GLU A 51 -0.86 0.63 -7.04
C GLU A 51 -0.95 2.01 -6.37
N VAL A 52 -1.61 2.08 -5.20
CA VAL A 52 -1.85 3.34 -4.49
C VAL A 52 -0.62 3.79 -3.71
N ILE A 53 0.05 2.86 -3.02
CA ILE A 53 1.17 3.17 -2.12
C ILE A 53 2.45 3.44 -2.90
N MET A 54 2.70 2.69 -3.99
CA MET A 54 3.89 2.86 -4.83
C MET A 54 3.71 3.93 -5.93
N TRP A 55 2.65 4.73 -5.88
CA TRP A 55 2.42 5.76 -6.87
C TRP A 55 3.51 6.85 -6.82
N GLN A 56 4.26 6.96 -7.92
CA GLN A 56 5.36 7.91 -8.08
C GLN A 56 5.01 8.97 -9.15
N PRO A 57 4.33 10.06 -8.78
CA PRO A 57 3.88 11.04 -9.75
C PRO A 57 5.02 11.77 -10.48
N GLY A 58 6.19 11.91 -9.84
CA GLY A 58 7.37 12.56 -10.44
C GLY A 58 8.00 11.78 -11.60
N LEU A 59 7.64 10.50 -11.79
CA LEU A 59 8.09 9.69 -12.91
C LEU A 59 7.16 9.77 -14.13
N ILE A 60 6.03 10.47 -14.02
CA ILE A 60 5.05 10.59 -15.10
C ILE A 60 5.49 11.67 -16.08
N GLU A 61 5.79 11.29 -17.32
CA GLU A 61 6.16 12.21 -18.39
C GLU A 61 5.02 13.21 -18.67
N GLY A 62 5.34 14.51 -18.69
CA GLY A 62 4.35 15.58 -18.83
C GLY A 62 3.47 15.84 -17.59
N GLY A 63 3.75 15.17 -16.47
CA GLY A 63 3.04 15.37 -15.20
C GLY A 63 3.30 16.75 -14.57
N ALA A 64 2.29 17.30 -13.89
CA ALA A 64 2.40 18.56 -13.17
C ALA A 64 2.96 18.42 -11.73
N LEU A 65 2.99 17.19 -11.21
CA LEU A 65 3.38 16.89 -9.83
C LEU A 65 4.82 16.35 -9.79
N VAL A 66 5.64 16.91 -8.92
CA VAL A 66 7.08 16.60 -8.84
C VAL A 66 7.41 15.36 -7.99
N GLY A 67 6.51 14.90 -7.13
CA GLY A 67 6.76 13.79 -6.21
C GLY A 67 7.59 14.16 -4.97
N THR A 68 8.01 13.15 -4.20
CA THR A 68 8.86 13.35 -3.01
C THR A 68 10.33 13.57 -3.42
N PRO A 69 11.08 14.45 -2.74
CA PRO A 69 12.51 14.66 -3.04
C PRO A 69 13.37 13.40 -2.85
N ASP A 70 14.50 13.34 -3.56
CA ASP A 70 15.49 12.24 -3.45
C ASP A 70 16.30 12.25 -2.15
N ASP A 71 16.29 13.36 -1.42
CA ASP A 71 16.96 13.48 -0.13
C ASP A 71 16.34 12.50 0.88
N ALA A 72 17.16 11.63 1.46
CA ALA A 72 16.75 10.59 2.40
C ALA A 72 15.98 11.12 3.61
N ARG A 73 16.15 12.40 3.99
CA ARG A 73 15.41 13.05 5.08
C ARG A 73 13.93 13.26 4.76
N PHE A 74 13.57 13.33 3.48
CA PHE A 74 12.21 13.59 3.01
C PHE A 74 11.61 12.41 2.23
N LYS A 75 12.37 11.32 2.03
CA LYS A 75 11.85 10.09 1.43
C LYS A 75 10.73 9.51 2.29
N TYR A 76 9.56 9.34 1.67
CA TYR A 76 8.39 8.78 2.35
C TYR A 76 8.40 7.25 2.32
N ILE A 77 8.64 6.67 1.14
CA ILE A 77 8.71 5.23 0.91
C ILE A 77 10.08 4.92 0.30
N LYS A 78 10.63 3.78 0.70
CA LYS A 78 11.79 3.20 0.03
C LYS A 78 11.25 2.27 -1.06
N TYR A 79 11.47 2.66 -2.30
CA TYR A 79 11.20 1.81 -3.46
C TYR A 79 12.37 0.83 -3.63
N ASP A 80 12.06 -0.40 -4.06
CA ASP A 80 13.06 -1.43 -4.41
C ASP A 80 13.78 -1.13 -5.75
#